data_AF-A0A1E7ETA7-F1
#
_entry.id   AF-A0A1E7ETA7-F1
#
_cell.length_a   1.000
_cell.length_b   1.000
_cell.length_c   1.000
_cell.angle_alpha   90.00
_cell.angle_beta   90.00
_cell.angle_gamma   90.00
#
_symmetry.space_group_name_H-M   'P 1'
#
loop_
_entity.id
_entity.type
_entity.pdbx_description
1 polymer ?
#
loop_
_entity_poly.entity_id
_entity_poly.type
_entity_poly.pdbx_seq_one_letter_code
_entity_poly.pdbx_strand_id
1 'polypeptide(L)'
;MADQEEEVLRVVATTARPRRSRRVKLKSVALNNVPQDVHSDDAVSIISLLAETNIIDIDEEDLAFNFYEETYYEVNKKGRLIELFLGSHLDFWNVPKDILRFNSLVKLSLYNCGRLPIQFEFPNLNFLGLAKCGDQMIYQPMTIKLPKLTCIALSSYKLSPSNIPSLISFISKLPQLDFLYFSKISTNDGCMNLDPILQILQNEALLSDRLRNLVVENVNMTGIQLKILLLEVLPRHTKLRVLNFKDNHIESLQPIIDGINGISSGQILPSRTASPIFNNHITHIFLDGNPVVENIKKDNREKKALLTCLQYYKRVYSIVPKPLWSHPFDTEIVYALRMNKAGQVLLVDGGTGTSGSTDFNLPLSIWPTVLKRALDQSLSYTHKILPFERSLLFTNPNKNDVSVVYDLLRNGPIIQAIADPRRGVNRNSSNIIINNNNNNKRNRKQKLSLDSSMSSGSLPRRSRRLRSHVE
;
A
#
# COMPACT_ATOMS: atom_id res chain seq x y z
N MET A 1 -4.54 47.15 40.45
CA MET A 1 -5.16 47.45 39.15
C MET A 1 -4.23 48.26 38.25
N ALA A 2 -3.58 49.32 38.75
CA ALA A 2 -2.55 50.06 37.97
C ALA A 2 -1.40 49.16 37.47
N ASP A 3 -0.91 48.23 38.31
CA ASP A 3 0.18 47.32 37.92
C ASP A 3 -0.22 46.30 36.84
N GLN A 4 -1.51 45.96 36.72
CA GLN A 4 -2.00 45.05 35.66
C GLN A 4 -2.19 45.77 34.32
N GLU A 5 -2.52 47.07 34.33
CA GLU A 5 -2.57 47.87 33.10
C GLU A 5 -1.17 48.15 32.55
N GLU A 6 -0.16 48.35 33.40
CA GLU A 6 1.23 48.57 32.96
C GLU A 6 1.86 47.30 32.36
N GLU A 7 1.56 46.12 32.92
CA GLU A 7 1.95 44.81 32.37
C GLU A 7 1.32 44.58 30.98
N VAL A 8 0.01 44.87 30.84
CA VAL A 8 -0.71 44.74 29.56
C VAL A 8 -0.17 45.75 28.53
N LEU A 9 0.12 46.99 28.92
CA LEU A 9 0.70 47.99 28.03
C LEU A 9 2.14 47.65 27.62
N ARG A 10 2.96 47.05 28.49
CA ARG A 10 4.28 46.51 28.12
C ARG A 10 4.19 45.36 27.12
N VAL A 11 3.24 44.45 27.29
CA VAL A 11 3.01 43.34 26.35
C VAL A 11 2.47 43.85 25.00
N VAL A 12 1.62 44.88 25.00
CA VAL A 12 1.13 45.53 23.76
C VAL A 12 2.23 46.36 23.08
N ALA A 13 3.10 47.03 23.84
CA ALA A 13 4.21 47.81 23.30
C ALA A 13 5.35 46.93 22.74
N THR A 14 5.63 45.77 23.35
CA THR A 14 6.61 44.80 22.83
C THR A 14 6.11 44.05 21.58
N THR A 15 4.79 43.88 21.44
CA THR A 15 4.18 43.30 20.22
C THR A 15 4.03 44.30 19.06
N ALA A 16 4.21 45.60 19.30
CA ALA A 16 4.12 46.67 18.30
C ALA A 16 5.48 47.09 17.69
N ARG A 17 6.47 46.19 17.61
CA ARG A 17 7.67 46.45 16.79
C ARG A 17 7.25 46.74 15.34
N PRO A 18 7.75 47.81 14.69
CA PRO A 18 7.30 48.19 13.36
C PRO A 18 7.57 47.05 12.36
N ARG A 19 6.51 46.51 11.73
CA ARG A 19 6.57 45.39 10.74
C ARG A 19 7.66 45.55 9.67
N ARG A 20 8.07 46.79 9.39
CA ARG A 20 9.14 47.13 8.45
C ARG A 20 10.52 46.63 8.92
N SER A 21 10.82 46.66 10.23
CA SER A 21 12.09 46.15 10.77
C SER A 21 12.17 44.62 10.69
N ARG A 22 11.09 43.91 11.02
CA ARG A 22 11.04 42.45 10.98
C ARG A 22 11.23 41.90 9.57
N ARG A 23 10.61 42.48 8.54
CA ARG A 23 10.78 42.03 7.15
C ARG A 23 12.21 42.23 6.64
N VAL A 24 12.87 43.33 7.02
CA VAL A 24 14.28 43.58 6.69
C VAL A 24 15.17 42.56 7.39
N LYS A 25 14.90 42.27 8.67
CA LYS A 25 15.62 41.25 9.45
C LYS A 25 15.47 39.85 8.84
N LEU A 26 14.24 39.42 8.53
CA LEU A 26 13.98 38.13 7.86
C LEU A 26 14.73 38.00 6.54
N LYS A 27 14.76 39.06 5.72
CA LYS A 27 15.54 39.07 4.48
C LYS A 27 17.04 38.94 4.73
N SER A 28 17.57 39.69 5.70
CA SER A 28 18.98 39.62 6.07
C SER A 28 19.36 38.22 6.56
N VAL A 29 18.55 37.64 7.44
CA VAL A 29 18.75 36.28 7.95
C VAL A 29 18.68 35.25 6.83
N ALA A 30 17.70 35.36 5.93
CA ALA A 30 17.56 34.47 4.79
C ALA A 30 18.76 34.53 3.84
N LEU A 31 19.27 35.73 3.55
CA LEU A 31 20.45 35.91 2.69
C LEU A 31 21.72 35.29 3.29
N ASN A 32 21.83 35.27 4.62
CA ASN A 32 23.02 34.78 5.30
C ASN A 32 22.98 33.28 5.61
N ASN A 33 21.78 32.69 5.76
CA ASN A 33 21.63 31.32 6.27
C ASN A 33 20.96 30.35 5.29
N VAL A 34 20.26 30.85 4.26
CA VAL A 34 19.64 29.99 3.25
C VAL A 34 20.57 29.87 2.03
N PRO A 35 20.75 28.66 1.47
CA PRO A 35 21.60 28.45 0.30
C PRO A 35 21.20 29.31 -0.90
N GLN A 36 22.22 29.76 -1.66
CA GLN A 36 22.05 30.71 -2.77
C GLN A 36 21.26 30.15 -3.96
N ASP A 37 21.14 28.83 -4.05
CA ASP A 37 20.33 28.15 -5.07
C ASP A 37 18.83 28.21 -4.76
N VAL A 38 18.44 28.56 -3.54
CA VAL A 38 17.04 28.79 -3.16
C VAL A 38 16.60 30.19 -3.57
N HIS A 39 15.46 30.26 -4.23
CA HIS A 39 14.85 31.52 -4.63
C HIS A 39 14.58 32.40 -3.41
N SER A 40 14.93 33.68 -3.48
CA SER A 40 14.88 34.62 -2.35
C SER A 40 13.52 34.68 -1.63
N ASP A 41 12.41 34.65 -2.37
CA ASP A 41 11.08 34.58 -1.76
C ASP A 41 10.84 33.30 -0.95
N ASP A 42 11.29 32.14 -1.46
CA ASP A 42 11.16 30.86 -0.74
C ASP A 42 12.07 30.86 0.49
N ALA A 43 13.29 31.41 0.38
CA ALA A 43 14.22 31.57 1.49
C ALA A 43 13.62 32.39 2.63
N VAL A 44 13.07 33.57 2.32
CA VAL A 44 12.40 34.43 3.31
C VAL A 44 11.18 33.73 3.92
N SER A 45 10.41 32.99 3.10
CA SER A 45 9.26 32.24 3.59
C SER A 45 9.64 31.11 4.53
N ILE A 46 10.75 30.39 4.29
CA ILE A 46 11.22 29.35 5.22
C ILE A 46 11.68 29.97 6.54
N ILE A 47 12.52 31.01 6.50
CA ILE A 47 12.95 31.68 7.74
C ILE A 47 11.75 32.21 8.52
N SER A 48 10.75 32.78 7.85
CA SER A 48 9.50 33.21 8.48
C SER A 48 8.76 32.04 9.13
N LEU A 49 8.66 30.90 8.43
CA LEU A 49 8.01 29.70 8.95
C LEU A 49 8.73 29.16 10.18
N LEU A 50 10.05 29.00 10.11
CA LEU A 50 10.87 28.50 11.21
C LEU A 50 10.76 29.40 12.44
N ALA A 51 10.74 30.72 12.23
CA ALA A 51 10.56 31.71 13.29
C ALA A 51 9.17 31.64 13.93
N GLU A 52 8.11 31.46 13.13
CA GLU A 52 6.74 31.30 13.65
C GLU A 52 6.56 30.01 14.45
N THR A 53 7.38 29.00 14.17
CA THR A 53 7.38 27.72 14.89
C THR A 53 8.31 27.70 16.09
N ASN A 54 8.96 28.83 16.41
CA ASN A 54 10.00 28.94 17.45
C ASN A 54 11.16 27.94 17.26
N ILE A 55 11.41 27.50 16.02
CA ILE A 55 12.58 26.66 15.69
C ILE A 55 13.83 27.54 15.67
N ILE A 56 13.67 28.78 15.24
CA ILE A 56 14.73 29.79 15.25
C ILE A 56 14.21 31.04 15.96
N ASP A 57 15.05 31.66 16.78
CA ASP A 57 14.77 33.00 17.29
C ASP A 57 15.43 34.03 16.38
N ILE A 58 14.63 34.64 15.50
CA ILE A 58 15.12 35.70 14.60
C ILE A 58 15.62 36.93 15.37
N ASP A 59 15.33 37.03 16.67
CA ASP A 59 15.78 38.12 17.51
C ASP A 59 17.18 37.95 18.10
N GLU A 60 17.73 36.74 18.11
CA GLU A 60 19.11 36.46 18.49
C GLU A 60 20.11 37.09 17.49
N GLU A 61 21.17 37.71 18.02
CA GLU A 61 22.23 38.33 17.22
C GLU A 61 23.07 37.27 16.49
N ASP A 62 23.34 36.16 17.17
CA ASP A 62 24.06 35.00 16.66
C ASP A 62 23.08 33.85 16.41
N LEU A 63 22.25 33.99 15.37
CA LEU A 63 21.30 32.94 14.98
C LEU A 63 22.06 31.64 14.68
N ALA A 64 22.08 30.72 15.64
CA ALA A 64 22.71 29.41 15.52
C ALA A 64 21.82 28.44 14.74
N PHE A 65 21.45 28.82 13.50
CA PHE A 65 20.64 27.99 12.63
C PHE A 65 21.40 27.64 11.36
N ASN A 66 21.78 26.36 11.25
CA ASN A 66 22.40 25.82 10.05
C ASN A 66 21.34 25.12 9.20
N PHE A 67 20.92 25.78 8.12
CA PHE A 67 19.90 25.24 7.21
C PHE A 67 20.28 23.87 6.62
N TYR A 68 21.57 23.58 6.45
CA TYR A 68 22.04 22.30 5.91
C TYR A 68 21.93 21.14 6.89
N GLU A 69 22.02 21.42 8.19
CA GLU A 69 21.97 20.40 9.24
C GLU A 69 20.54 20.13 9.70
N GLU A 70 19.73 21.18 9.74
CA GLU A 70 18.37 21.14 10.33
C GLU A 70 17.27 20.85 9.29
N THR A 71 17.56 20.95 7.99
CA THR A 71 16.54 20.85 6.94
C THR A 71 17.06 20.10 5.72
N TYR A 72 16.24 19.20 5.18
CA TYR A 72 16.46 18.63 3.86
C TYR A 72 15.56 19.33 2.84
N TYR A 73 16.13 19.74 1.71
CA TYR A 73 15.40 20.44 0.66
C TYR A 73 15.92 20.08 -0.74
N GLU A 74 15.10 20.30 -1.75
CA GLU A 74 15.49 20.25 -3.16
C GLU A 74 14.82 21.41 -3.91
N VAL A 75 15.53 22.00 -4.87
CA VAL A 75 15.04 23.10 -5.70
C VAL A 75 14.97 22.70 -7.18
N ASN A 76 14.05 23.31 -7.92
CA ASN A 76 14.03 23.19 -9.37
C ASN A 76 15.03 24.15 -10.03
N LYS A 77 15.09 24.14 -11.38
CA LYS A 77 15.96 25.00 -12.18
C LYS A 77 15.79 26.51 -11.96
N LYS A 78 14.70 26.95 -11.31
CA LYS A 78 14.42 28.35 -10.98
C LYS A 78 14.69 28.67 -9.50
N GLY A 79 15.31 27.75 -8.77
CA GLY A 79 15.55 27.84 -7.34
C GLY A 79 14.29 27.70 -6.48
N ARG A 80 13.14 27.32 -7.05
CA ARG A 80 11.91 27.14 -6.26
C ARG A 80 11.93 25.79 -5.55
N LEU A 81 11.52 25.77 -4.29
CA LEU A 81 11.46 24.55 -3.48
C LEU A 81 10.47 23.54 -4.09
N ILE A 82 10.93 22.32 -4.29
CA ILE A 82 10.14 21.18 -4.75
C ILE A 82 10.08 20.05 -3.72
N GLU A 83 11.08 19.94 -2.86
CA GLU A 83 11.10 19.04 -1.71
C GLU A 83 11.48 19.83 -0.46
N LEU A 84 10.76 19.59 0.63
CA LEU A 84 10.99 20.26 1.90
C LEU A 84 10.70 19.31 3.07
N PHE A 85 11.66 19.19 3.97
CA PHE A 85 11.53 18.54 5.26
C PHE A 85 11.53 19.60 6.36
N LEU A 86 10.52 19.63 7.21
CA LEU A 86 10.45 20.56 8.34
C LEU A 86 10.25 19.78 9.64
N GLY A 87 10.95 20.16 10.70
CA GLY A 87 10.69 19.64 12.03
C GLY A 87 11.61 20.19 13.09
N SER A 88 11.28 19.89 14.35
CA SER A 88 12.09 20.21 15.52
C SER A 88 12.22 18.98 16.40
N HIS A 89 13.40 18.81 17.00
CA HIS A 89 13.65 17.79 18.01
C HIS A 89 13.15 18.18 19.40
N LEU A 90 12.89 19.46 19.64
CA LEU A 90 12.66 20.00 20.98
C LEU A 90 11.18 20.01 21.35
N ASP A 91 10.32 20.56 20.49
CA ASP A 91 8.91 20.78 20.82
C ASP A 91 7.94 20.45 19.69
N PHE A 92 6.70 20.13 20.07
CA PHE A 92 5.57 20.03 19.13
C PHE A 92 5.22 21.40 18.57
N TRP A 93 5.09 21.49 17.25
CA TRP A 93 4.79 22.75 16.57
C TRP A 93 3.59 22.60 15.62
N ASN A 94 2.85 23.69 15.41
CA ASN A 94 1.75 23.71 14.46
C ASN A 94 2.24 24.25 13.13
N VAL A 95 1.87 23.59 12.04
CA VAL A 95 2.28 24.01 10.69
C VAL A 95 1.63 25.34 10.36
N PRO A 96 2.41 26.43 10.16
CA PRO A 96 1.83 27.73 9.87
C PRO A 96 1.18 27.77 8.49
N LYS A 97 0.18 28.63 8.31
CA LYS A 97 -0.51 28.80 7.00
C LYS A 97 0.43 29.26 5.90
N ASP A 98 1.53 29.92 6.23
CA ASP A 98 2.52 30.40 5.28
C ASP A 98 3.24 29.27 4.52
N ILE A 99 3.15 28.01 4.98
CA ILE A 99 3.61 26.85 4.21
C ILE A 99 2.94 26.74 2.84
N LEU A 100 1.73 27.27 2.69
CA LEU A 100 0.96 27.24 1.44
C LEU A 100 1.55 28.14 0.36
N ARG A 101 2.52 29.01 0.69
CA ARG A 101 3.21 29.87 -0.30
C ARG A 101 4.11 29.05 -1.23
N PHE A 102 4.52 27.86 -0.82
CA PHE A 102 5.39 26.99 -1.61
C PHE A 102 4.61 26.19 -2.66
N ASN A 103 4.05 26.90 -3.64
CA ASN A 103 3.20 26.33 -4.70
C ASN A 103 3.91 25.32 -5.62
N SER A 104 5.25 25.31 -5.59
CA SER A 104 6.08 24.36 -6.36
C SER A 104 6.35 23.05 -5.62
N LEU A 105 5.96 22.92 -4.34
CA LEU A 105 6.22 21.71 -3.57
C LEU A 105 5.57 20.49 -4.21
N VAL A 106 6.42 19.50 -4.41
CA VAL A 106 6.11 18.15 -4.88
C VAL A 106 6.15 17.20 -3.69
N LYS A 107 7.10 17.36 -2.78
CA LYS A 107 7.25 16.52 -1.59
C LYS A 107 7.34 17.38 -0.33
N LEU A 108 6.57 16.99 0.68
CA LEU A 108 6.58 17.64 1.98
C LEU A 108 6.71 16.57 3.07
N SER A 109 7.72 16.72 3.92
CA SER A 109 7.89 15.90 5.12
C SER A 109 7.80 16.78 6.35
N LEU A 110 6.97 16.39 7.31
CA LEU A 110 6.77 17.10 8.56
C LEU A 110 7.16 16.18 9.72
N TYR A 111 7.99 16.69 10.62
CA TYR A 111 8.49 15.97 11.77
C TYR A 111 8.09 16.68 13.08
N ASN A 112 7.57 15.91 14.04
CA ASN A 112 7.13 16.38 15.35
C ASN A 112 6.04 17.47 15.29
N CYS A 113 5.13 17.36 14.32
CA CYS A 113 4.09 18.34 14.06
C CYS A 113 2.80 18.04 14.83
N GLY A 114 2.19 19.05 15.45
CA GLY A 114 0.95 18.93 16.21
C GLY A 114 -0.31 19.03 15.34
N ARG A 115 -0.35 20.01 14.42
CA ARG A 115 -1.52 20.28 13.57
C ARG A 115 -1.14 20.80 12.18
N LEU A 116 -1.90 20.38 11.18
CA LEU A 116 -1.91 20.99 9.84
C LEU A 116 -2.81 22.25 9.84
N PRO A 117 -2.57 23.23 8.95
CA PRO A 117 -3.47 24.37 8.81
C PRO A 117 -4.86 23.93 8.33
N ILE A 118 -5.89 24.70 8.70
CA ILE A 118 -7.31 24.41 8.39
C ILE A 118 -7.54 24.23 6.88
N GLN A 119 -6.85 25.03 6.07
CA GLN A 119 -6.78 24.89 4.62
C GLN A 119 -5.43 24.26 4.29
N PHE A 120 -5.44 23.04 3.77
CA PHE A 120 -4.23 22.32 3.38
C PHE A 120 -4.32 21.98 1.90
N GLU A 121 -3.90 22.94 1.07
CA GLU A 121 -4.05 22.89 -0.37
C GLU A 121 -2.69 23.02 -1.05
N PHE A 122 -2.28 21.97 -1.76
CA PHE A 122 -1.07 21.98 -2.56
C PHE A 122 -1.37 21.39 -3.94
N PRO A 123 -1.30 22.19 -5.01
CA PRO A 123 -1.69 21.74 -6.34
C PRO A 123 -0.72 20.71 -6.95
N ASN A 124 0.52 20.68 -6.46
CA ASN A 124 1.61 19.87 -7.02
C ASN A 124 2.12 18.77 -6.09
N LEU A 125 1.64 18.71 -4.84
CA LEU A 125 2.14 17.77 -3.85
C LEU A 125 1.77 16.34 -4.22
N ASN A 126 2.77 15.49 -4.41
CA ASN A 126 2.65 14.06 -4.71
C ASN A 126 2.99 13.16 -3.50
N PHE A 127 3.72 13.70 -2.53
CA PHE A 127 4.20 12.98 -1.36
C PHE A 127 4.00 13.83 -0.10
N LEU A 128 3.42 13.19 0.93
CA LEU A 128 3.28 13.75 2.26
C LEU A 128 3.82 12.76 3.30
N GLY A 129 4.95 13.11 3.93
CA GLY A 129 5.54 12.39 5.05
C GLY A 129 5.19 13.04 6.38
N LEU A 130 4.75 12.24 7.34
CA LEU A 130 4.32 12.67 8.68
C LEU A 130 5.03 11.79 9.70
N ALA A 131 6.03 12.37 10.37
CA ALA A 131 6.92 11.66 11.26
C ALA A 131 6.79 12.18 12.70
N LYS A 132 6.55 11.31 13.68
CA LYS A 132 6.34 11.70 15.10
C LYS A 132 5.29 12.79 15.30
N CYS A 133 4.35 12.95 14.37
CA CYS A 133 3.30 13.96 14.50
C CYS A 133 2.21 13.50 15.50
N GLY A 134 1.57 14.48 16.13
CA GLY A 134 0.55 14.27 17.16
C GLY A 134 -0.72 13.63 16.61
N ASP A 135 -1.45 12.93 17.47
CA ASP A 135 -2.72 12.28 17.14
C ASP A 135 -3.78 13.29 16.66
N GLN A 136 -3.72 14.53 17.15
CA GLN A 136 -4.62 15.63 16.78
C GLN A 136 -4.41 16.21 15.37
N MET A 137 -3.35 15.82 14.67
CA MET A 137 -2.93 16.48 13.44
C MET A 137 -3.99 16.49 12.33
N ILE A 138 -4.80 15.42 12.26
CA ILE A 138 -5.77 15.19 11.17
C ILE A 138 -7.20 15.54 11.58
N TYR A 139 -7.45 15.96 12.83
CA TYR A 139 -8.80 16.19 13.31
C TYR A 139 -9.48 17.44 12.73
N GLN A 140 -8.76 18.35 12.06
CA GLN A 140 -9.27 19.71 11.79
C GLN A 140 -9.01 20.38 10.43
N PRO A 141 -8.38 19.79 9.40
CA PRO A 141 -8.35 20.46 8.11
C PRO A 141 -9.75 20.42 7.48
N MET A 142 -10.49 21.52 7.60
CA MET A 142 -11.84 21.69 7.04
C MET A 142 -11.83 21.58 5.51
N THR A 143 -10.70 21.87 4.86
CA THR A 143 -10.57 21.79 3.40
C THR A 143 -9.20 21.28 3.00
N ILE A 144 -9.17 20.08 2.43
CA ILE A 144 -7.96 19.44 1.92
C ILE A 144 -8.09 19.32 0.42
N LYS A 145 -7.15 19.93 -0.32
CA LYS A 145 -7.06 19.79 -1.77
C LYS A 145 -5.65 19.38 -2.15
N LEU A 146 -5.45 18.07 -2.25
CA LEU A 146 -4.18 17.46 -2.66
C LEU A 146 -4.41 16.61 -3.91
N PRO A 147 -4.75 17.22 -5.06
CA PRO A 147 -5.27 16.51 -6.24
C PRO A 147 -4.25 15.56 -6.88
N LYS A 148 -2.96 15.74 -6.61
CA LYS A 148 -1.86 14.92 -7.14
C LYS A 148 -1.21 14.02 -6.10
N LEU A 149 -1.73 13.96 -4.87
CA LEU A 149 -1.09 13.18 -3.82
C LEU A 149 -1.22 11.69 -4.10
N THR A 150 -0.09 11.06 -4.35
CA THR A 150 0.03 9.63 -4.65
C THR A 150 0.51 8.83 -3.45
N CYS A 151 1.26 9.46 -2.54
CA CYS A 151 1.92 8.78 -1.43
C CYS A 151 1.74 9.50 -0.10
N ILE A 152 1.34 8.73 0.92
CA ILE A 152 1.38 9.13 2.32
C ILE A 152 2.33 8.21 3.06
N ALA A 153 3.22 8.80 3.85
CA ALA A 153 4.08 8.09 4.77
C ALA A 153 3.83 8.54 6.21
N LEU A 154 3.50 7.58 7.08
CA LEU A 154 3.34 7.77 8.51
C LEU A 154 4.49 7.03 9.21
N SER A 155 5.34 7.77 9.90
CA SER A 155 6.50 7.20 10.61
C SER A 155 6.50 7.59 12.08
N SER A 156 6.70 6.64 12.98
CA SER A 156 6.64 6.91 14.43
C SER A 156 5.37 7.65 14.85
N TYR A 157 4.27 7.37 14.15
CA TYR A 157 2.99 8.05 14.34
C TYR A 157 2.19 7.31 15.41
N LYS A 158 1.61 8.08 16.33
CA LYS A 158 0.79 7.53 17.42
C LYS A 158 -0.64 7.33 16.93
N LEU A 159 -1.03 6.09 16.67
CA LEU A 159 -2.41 5.74 16.31
C LEU A 159 -3.19 5.34 17.56
N SER A 160 -4.28 6.05 17.80
CA SER A 160 -5.21 5.78 18.89
C SER A 160 -6.58 5.45 18.29
N PRO A 161 -7.41 4.63 18.96
CA PRO A 161 -8.75 4.34 18.46
C PRO A 161 -9.58 5.60 18.15
N SER A 162 -9.32 6.70 18.86
CA SER A 162 -9.99 7.98 18.64
C SER A 162 -9.57 8.68 17.34
N ASN A 163 -8.35 8.48 16.83
CA ASN A 163 -7.83 9.22 15.67
C ASN A 163 -7.93 8.46 14.34
N ILE A 164 -8.11 7.14 14.41
CA ILE A 164 -8.28 6.27 13.23
C ILE A 164 -9.42 6.76 12.32
N PRO A 165 -10.63 7.11 12.82
CA PRO A 165 -11.72 7.59 11.95
C PRO A 165 -11.35 8.87 11.18
N SER A 166 -10.64 9.80 11.82
CA SER A 166 -10.16 11.04 11.20
C SER A 166 -9.13 10.76 10.12
N LEU A 167 -8.19 9.84 10.38
CA LEU A 167 -7.20 9.41 9.39
C LEU A 167 -7.84 8.70 8.20
N ILE A 168 -8.82 7.82 8.42
CA ILE A 168 -9.59 7.18 7.35
C ILE A 168 -10.33 8.23 6.51
N SER A 169 -10.99 9.19 7.16
CA SER A 169 -11.70 10.30 6.50
C SER A 169 -10.74 11.19 5.70
N PHE A 170 -9.51 11.38 6.19
CA PHE A 170 -8.46 12.09 5.47
C PHE A 170 -8.04 11.33 4.21
N ILE A 171 -7.67 10.06 4.37
CA ILE A 171 -7.13 9.25 3.29
C ILE A 171 -8.19 9.02 2.19
N SER A 172 -9.46 8.83 2.54
CA SER A 172 -10.55 8.62 1.56
C SER A 172 -10.84 9.82 0.65
N LYS A 173 -10.42 11.04 1.05
CA LYS A 173 -10.55 12.25 0.25
C LYS A 173 -9.45 12.42 -0.81
N LEU A 174 -8.50 11.49 -0.91
CA LEU A 174 -7.31 11.63 -1.75
C LEU A 174 -7.46 10.83 -3.05
N PRO A 175 -7.76 11.49 -4.18
CA PRO A 175 -8.19 10.77 -5.38
C PRO A 175 -7.07 10.01 -6.09
N GLN A 176 -5.80 10.37 -5.88
CA GLN A 176 -4.69 9.73 -6.60
C GLN A 176 -3.83 8.82 -5.72
N LEU A 177 -4.25 8.57 -4.48
CA LEU A 177 -3.45 7.82 -3.53
C LEU A 177 -3.30 6.36 -3.98
N ASP A 178 -2.07 5.95 -4.24
CA ASP A 178 -1.73 4.58 -4.63
C ASP A 178 -0.61 3.97 -3.77
N PHE A 179 -0.07 4.74 -2.82
CA PHE A 179 1.02 4.32 -1.94
C PHE A 179 0.72 4.71 -0.48
N LEU A 180 0.66 3.71 0.40
CA LEU A 180 0.64 3.89 1.85
C LEU A 180 1.91 3.32 2.49
N TYR A 181 2.53 4.12 3.35
CA TYR A 181 3.70 3.73 4.13
C TYR A 181 3.42 3.92 5.62
N PHE A 182 3.63 2.86 6.39
CA PHE A 182 3.54 2.83 7.84
C PHE A 182 4.87 2.33 8.39
N SER A 183 5.49 3.12 9.28
CA SER A 183 6.71 2.71 9.97
C SER A 183 6.68 3.08 11.44
N LYS A 184 7.14 2.18 12.33
CA LYS A 184 7.26 2.47 13.78
C LYS A 184 5.96 2.99 14.41
N ILE A 185 4.81 2.54 13.91
CA ILE A 185 3.50 2.94 14.42
C ILE A 185 3.31 2.38 15.82
N SER A 186 2.92 3.24 16.76
CA SER A 186 2.68 2.86 18.15
C SER A 186 1.28 3.25 18.62
N THR A 187 0.79 2.53 19.63
CA THR A 187 -0.46 2.81 20.34
C THR A 187 -0.23 3.74 21.54
N ASN A 188 -1.29 4.06 22.28
CA ASN A 188 -1.23 5.03 23.38
C ASN A 188 -0.27 4.66 24.51
N ASP A 189 -0.08 3.37 24.72
CA ASP A 189 0.84 2.70 25.64
C ASP A 189 2.29 2.61 25.11
N GLY A 190 2.57 3.11 23.90
CA GLY A 190 3.89 3.03 23.27
C GLY A 190 4.21 1.68 22.64
N CYS A 191 3.30 0.71 22.73
CA CYS A 191 3.45 -0.59 22.09
C CYS A 191 3.32 -0.45 20.57
N MET A 192 4.16 -1.13 19.81
CA MET A 192 3.96 -1.24 18.36
C MET A 192 2.88 -2.28 18.09
N ASN A 193 1.81 -1.89 17.40
CA ASN A 193 0.67 -2.77 17.11
C ASN A 193 0.18 -2.55 15.66
N LEU A 194 -0.10 -3.66 14.97
CA LEU A 194 -0.67 -3.68 13.63
C LEU A 194 -2.19 -3.39 13.62
N ASP A 195 -2.91 -3.59 14.71
CA ASP A 195 -4.38 -3.48 14.75
C ASP A 195 -4.92 -2.14 14.20
N PRO A 196 -4.33 -0.97 14.52
CA PRO A 196 -4.76 0.28 13.91
C PRO A 196 -4.60 0.29 12.38
N ILE A 197 -3.53 -0.30 11.86
CA ILE A 197 -3.27 -0.42 10.42
C ILE A 197 -4.31 -1.36 9.78
N LEU A 198 -4.63 -2.48 10.44
CA LEU A 198 -5.69 -3.38 9.95
C LEU A 198 -7.05 -2.68 9.90
N GLN A 199 -7.42 -1.90 10.93
CA GLN A 199 -8.67 -1.14 10.96
C GLN A 199 -8.76 -0.13 9.81
N ILE A 200 -7.65 0.55 9.50
CA ILE A 200 -7.55 1.45 8.35
C ILE A 200 -7.76 0.65 7.05
N LEU A 201 -7.00 -0.42 6.84
CA LEU A 201 -7.07 -1.20 5.59
C LEU A 201 -8.38 -1.98 5.38
N GLN A 202 -9.10 -2.29 6.46
CA GLN A 202 -10.41 -2.94 6.41
C GLN A 202 -11.56 -1.98 6.08
N ASN A 203 -11.34 -0.67 6.21
CA ASN A 203 -12.38 0.32 6.00
C ASN A 203 -12.79 0.41 4.52
N GLU A 204 -14.09 0.34 4.25
CA GLU A 204 -14.62 0.33 2.88
C GLU A 204 -14.36 1.65 2.12
N ALA A 205 -14.27 2.78 2.82
CA ALA A 205 -13.94 4.06 2.20
C ALA A 205 -12.49 4.11 1.69
N LEU A 206 -11.63 3.19 2.17
CA LEU A 206 -10.25 3.02 1.72
C LEU A 206 -10.08 1.94 0.67
N LEU A 207 -11.16 1.25 0.29
CA LEU A 207 -11.22 0.32 -0.84
C LEU A 207 -11.19 1.10 -2.16
N SER A 208 -10.23 2.02 -2.28
CA SER A 208 -9.83 2.47 -3.57
C SER A 208 -9.24 1.25 -4.27
N ASP A 209 -9.78 0.96 -5.43
CA ASP A 209 -9.14 0.19 -6.48
C ASP A 209 -7.82 0.87 -6.95
N ARG A 210 -7.16 1.70 -6.13
CA ARG A 210 -6.03 2.55 -6.51
C ARG A 210 -4.79 2.18 -5.73
N LEU A 211 -4.92 1.67 -4.50
CA LEU A 211 -3.78 1.25 -3.69
C LEU A 211 -2.97 0.17 -4.43
N ARG A 212 -1.72 0.51 -4.77
CA ARG A 212 -0.77 -0.34 -5.49
C ARG A 212 0.40 -0.77 -4.61
N ASN A 213 0.77 0.06 -3.65
CA ASN A 213 1.92 -0.16 -2.79
C ASN A 213 1.50 -0.01 -1.32
N LEU A 214 1.82 -1.02 -0.52
CA LEU A 214 1.65 -0.99 0.92
C LEU A 214 2.99 -1.34 1.58
N VAL A 215 3.47 -0.44 2.41
CA VAL A 215 4.68 -0.62 3.20
C VAL A 215 4.31 -0.56 4.68
N VAL A 216 4.69 -1.59 5.43
CA VAL A 216 4.44 -1.74 6.86
C VAL A 216 5.72 -2.26 7.50
N GLU A 217 6.53 -1.38 8.06
CA GLU A 217 7.89 -1.69 8.53
C GLU A 217 8.06 -1.37 10.02
N ASN A 218 8.85 -2.14 10.75
CA ASN A 218 9.14 -1.85 12.16
C ASN A 218 7.86 -1.65 13.01
N VAL A 219 6.85 -2.50 12.86
CA VAL A 219 5.59 -2.43 13.65
C VAL A 219 5.33 -3.70 14.47
N ASN A 220 6.38 -4.50 14.70
CA ASN A 220 6.30 -5.79 15.41
C ASN A 220 5.27 -6.78 14.83
N MET A 221 5.06 -6.75 13.51
CA MET A 221 4.15 -7.68 12.86
C MET A 221 4.66 -9.13 12.98
N THR A 222 3.79 -10.04 13.42
CA THR A 222 4.03 -11.48 13.54
C THR A 222 3.52 -12.26 12.32
N GLY A 223 3.86 -13.55 12.22
CA GLY A 223 3.33 -14.43 11.16
C GLY A 223 1.80 -14.59 11.17
N ILE A 224 1.17 -14.55 12.35
CA ILE A 224 -0.30 -14.62 12.48
C ILE A 224 -0.94 -13.34 11.93
N GLN A 225 -0.37 -12.18 12.25
CA GLN A 225 -0.85 -10.91 11.75
C GLN A 225 -0.65 -10.77 10.23
N LEU A 226 0.49 -11.26 9.71
CA LEU A 226 0.73 -11.34 8.27
C LEU A 226 -0.32 -12.23 7.56
N LYS A 227 -0.69 -13.36 8.17
CA LYS A 227 -1.78 -14.22 7.67
C LYS A 227 -3.10 -13.45 7.59
N ILE A 228 -3.52 -12.79 8.66
CA ILE A 228 -4.77 -11.99 8.68
C ILE A 228 -4.72 -10.93 7.57
N LEU A 229 -3.61 -10.21 7.45
CA LEU A 229 -3.42 -9.19 6.43
C LEU A 229 -3.57 -9.80 5.01
N LEU A 230 -2.80 -10.85 4.69
CA LEU A 230 -2.76 -11.45 3.36
C LEU A 230 -4.05 -12.17 2.95
N LEU A 231 -4.71 -12.85 3.88
CA LEU A 231 -5.85 -13.74 3.58
C LEU A 231 -7.22 -13.09 3.87
N GLU A 232 -7.30 -12.10 4.75
CA GLU A 232 -8.58 -11.52 5.16
C GLU A 232 -8.75 -10.05 4.72
N VAL A 233 -7.67 -9.27 4.71
CA VAL A 233 -7.73 -7.82 4.44
C VAL A 233 -7.38 -7.49 2.99
N LEU A 234 -6.22 -7.92 2.52
CA LEU A 234 -5.68 -7.55 1.21
C LEU A 234 -6.40 -8.12 -0.03
N PRO A 235 -7.18 -9.22 0.04
CA PRO A 235 -8.00 -9.65 -1.09
C PRO A 235 -8.97 -8.57 -1.61
N ARG A 236 -9.36 -7.62 -0.75
CA ARG A 236 -10.23 -6.49 -1.13
C ARG A 236 -9.51 -5.41 -1.94
N HIS A 237 -8.18 -5.38 -1.90
CA HIS A 237 -7.32 -4.38 -2.55
C HIS A 237 -6.78 -4.89 -3.90
N THR A 238 -7.66 -5.10 -4.87
CA THR A 238 -7.36 -5.85 -6.11
C THR A 238 -6.28 -5.25 -7.00
N LYS A 239 -5.91 -3.97 -6.85
CA LYS A 239 -4.81 -3.35 -7.62
C LYS A 239 -3.47 -3.34 -6.89
N LEU A 240 -3.39 -3.94 -5.70
CA LEU A 240 -2.16 -4.03 -4.92
C LEU A 240 -1.11 -4.89 -5.63
N ARG A 241 0.11 -4.37 -5.73
CA ARG A 241 1.23 -4.98 -6.46
C ARG A 241 2.46 -5.20 -5.60
N VAL A 242 2.72 -4.29 -4.68
CA VAL A 242 3.92 -4.30 -3.85
C VAL A 242 3.50 -4.32 -2.39
N LEU A 243 3.99 -5.33 -1.69
CA LEU A 243 3.95 -5.45 -0.25
C LEU A 243 5.36 -5.37 0.29
N ASN A 244 5.57 -4.50 1.27
CA ASN A 244 6.84 -4.40 1.96
C ASN A 244 6.60 -4.55 3.46
N PHE A 245 7.15 -5.61 4.03
CA PHE A 245 7.00 -5.98 5.43
C PHE A 245 8.36 -6.05 6.14
N LYS A 246 9.31 -5.24 5.70
CA LYS A 246 10.67 -5.20 6.25
C LYS A 246 10.72 -4.94 7.74
N ASP A 247 11.78 -5.45 8.37
CA ASP A 247 12.15 -5.15 9.76
C ASP A 247 10.97 -5.34 10.73
N ASN A 248 10.24 -6.45 10.59
CA ASN A 248 9.19 -6.86 11.53
C ASN A 248 9.63 -8.08 12.34
N HIS A 249 8.70 -8.71 13.05
CA HIS A 249 8.94 -9.89 13.89
C HIS A 249 8.25 -11.12 13.28
N ILE A 250 8.26 -11.24 11.95
CA ILE A 250 7.72 -12.42 11.28
C ILE A 250 8.71 -13.57 11.44
N GLU A 251 8.37 -14.53 12.28
CA GLU A 251 9.22 -15.71 12.54
C GLU A 251 8.93 -16.89 11.61
N SER A 252 7.68 -17.00 11.12
CA SER A 252 7.21 -18.17 10.36
C SER A 252 6.13 -17.80 9.35
N LEU A 253 6.14 -18.50 8.20
CA LEU A 253 5.09 -18.48 7.18
C LEU A 253 4.05 -19.60 7.38
N GLN A 254 4.23 -20.56 8.31
CA GLN A 254 3.24 -21.63 8.54
C GLN A 254 1.82 -21.12 8.77
N PRO A 255 1.58 -20.03 9.53
CA PRO A 255 0.21 -19.55 9.76
C PRO A 255 -0.54 -19.23 8.46
N ILE A 256 0.17 -18.79 7.41
CA ILE A 256 -0.41 -18.54 6.09
C ILE A 256 -0.83 -19.86 5.45
N ILE A 257 0.03 -20.88 5.51
CA ILE A 257 -0.24 -22.22 4.95
C ILE A 257 -1.40 -22.90 5.65
N ASP A 258 -1.46 -22.82 6.97
CA ASP A 258 -2.59 -23.34 7.74
C ASP A 258 -3.89 -22.65 7.35
N GLY A 259 -3.84 -21.33 7.12
CA GLY A 259 -4.98 -20.57 6.60
C GLY A 259 -5.43 -21.04 5.22
N ILE A 260 -4.48 -21.24 4.30
CA ILE A 260 -4.74 -21.73 2.95
C ILE A 260 -5.33 -23.15 2.96
N ASN A 261 -4.77 -24.06 3.77
CA ASN A 261 -5.26 -25.43 3.89
C ASN A 261 -6.65 -25.50 4.53
N GLY A 262 -6.91 -24.63 5.53
CA GLY A 262 -8.23 -24.50 6.15
C GLY A 262 -9.29 -24.07 5.14
N ILE A 263 -8.96 -23.10 4.28
CA ILE A 263 -9.81 -22.66 3.16
C ILE A 263 -10.12 -23.84 2.22
N SER A 264 -9.10 -24.60 1.79
CA SER A 264 -9.29 -25.74 0.87
C SER A 264 -10.12 -26.86 1.48
N SER A 265 -10.12 -26.98 2.81
CA SER A 265 -10.90 -27.97 3.56
C SER A 265 -12.34 -27.51 3.83
N GLY A 266 -12.76 -26.36 3.30
CA GLY A 266 -14.11 -25.82 3.49
C GLY A 266 -14.33 -25.19 4.87
N GLN A 267 -13.27 -24.93 5.66
CA GLN A 267 -13.42 -24.14 6.87
C GLN A 267 -13.77 -22.70 6.48
N ILE A 268 -14.94 -22.26 6.94
CA ILE A 268 -15.46 -20.92 6.65
C ILE A 268 -14.53 -19.91 7.34
N LEU A 269 -13.85 -19.08 6.54
CA LEU A 269 -13.20 -17.88 7.06
C LEU A 269 -14.27 -17.00 7.72
N PRO A 270 -13.98 -16.37 8.87
CA PRO A 270 -14.95 -15.55 9.60
C PRO A 270 -15.53 -14.38 8.79
N SER A 271 -14.92 -14.01 7.66
CA SER A 271 -15.45 -13.01 6.72
C SER A 271 -16.26 -13.67 5.59
N ARG A 272 -17.59 -13.57 5.70
CA ARG A 272 -18.63 -14.36 5.02
C ARG A 272 -18.89 -14.12 3.51
N THR A 273 -18.09 -13.35 2.75
CA THR A 273 -18.63 -12.76 1.50
C THR A 273 -18.00 -13.15 0.16
N ALA A 274 -16.92 -13.92 0.07
CA ALA A 274 -16.47 -14.45 -1.23
C ALA A 274 -15.52 -15.64 -1.04
N SER A 275 -15.50 -16.55 -2.02
CA SER A 275 -14.36 -17.45 -2.19
C SER A 275 -13.06 -16.63 -2.09
N PRO A 276 -12.02 -17.10 -1.40
CA PRO A 276 -10.80 -16.33 -1.23
C PRO A 276 -10.16 -16.12 -2.59
N ILE A 277 -10.38 -14.93 -3.14
CA ILE A 277 -9.71 -14.48 -4.35
C ILE A 277 -8.31 -14.09 -3.88
N PHE A 278 -7.36 -15.00 -4.04
CA PHE A 278 -5.96 -14.65 -3.88
C PHE A 278 -5.66 -13.47 -4.80
N ASN A 279 -5.04 -12.44 -4.24
CA ASN A 279 -4.73 -11.24 -4.99
C ASN A 279 -3.57 -11.53 -5.95
N ASN A 280 -3.94 -12.00 -7.15
CA ASN A 280 -3.03 -12.37 -8.22
C ASN A 280 -2.33 -11.17 -8.87
N HIS A 281 -2.50 -9.95 -8.35
CA HIS A 281 -1.78 -8.76 -8.81
C HIS A 281 -0.51 -8.46 -8.00
N ILE A 282 -0.33 -9.11 -6.85
CA ILE A 282 0.86 -8.96 -6.03
C ILE A 282 2.07 -9.53 -6.78
N THR A 283 3.11 -8.72 -6.91
CA THR A 283 4.36 -9.03 -7.63
C THR A 283 5.58 -9.03 -6.72
N HIS A 284 5.50 -8.35 -5.58
CA HIS A 284 6.58 -8.21 -4.63
C HIS A 284 6.05 -8.36 -3.20
N ILE A 285 6.76 -9.12 -2.36
CA ILE A 285 6.48 -9.27 -0.92
C ILE A 285 7.81 -9.21 -0.16
N PHE A 286 8.27 -8.02 0.23
CA PHE A 286 9.55 -7.89 0.93
C PHE A 286 9.46 -8.34 2.38
N LEU A 287 10.36 -9.25 2.75
CA LEU A 287 10.45 -9.84 4.08
C LEU A 287 11.82 -9.61 4.75
N ASP A 288 12.74 -8.87 4.12
CA ASP A 288 14.08 -8.61 4.69
C ASP A 288 14.00 -7.96 6.08
N GLY A 289 14.99 -8.25 6.92
CA GLY A 289 14.98 -7.82 8.32
C GLY A 289 14.06 -8.62 9.25
N ASN A 290 13.33 -9.64 8.75
CA ASN A 290 12.54 -10.54 9.58
C ASN A 290 13.27 -11.86 9.90
N PRO A 291 13.05 -12.47 11.09
CA PRO A 291 13.64 -13.77 11.42
C PRO A 291 13.29 -14.89 10.42
N VAL A 292 12.10 -14.84 9.80
CA VAL A 292 11.66 -15.85 8.83
C VAL A 292 12.61 -15.98 7.63
N VAL A 293 13.32 -14.91 7.23
CA VAL A 293 14.28 -14.96 6.11
C VAL A 293 15.46 -15.87 6.43
N GLU A 294 15.94 -15.87 7.68
CA GLU A 294 16.97 -16.80 8.12
C GLU A 294 16.41 -18.20 8.36
N ASN A 295 15.18 -18.30 8.87
CA ASN A 295 14.53 -19.60 9.11
C ASN A 295 14.27 -20.35 7.79
N ILE A 296 13.92 -19.66 6.70
CA ILE A 296 13.76 -20.28 5.36
C ILE A 296 15.05 -20.99 4.90
N LYS A 297 16.23 -20.49 5.31
CA LYS A 297 17.52 -21.10 4.95
C LYS A 297 17.84 -22.34 5.78
N LYS A 298 17.26 -22.46 6.98
CA LYS A 298 17.64 -23.46 8.00
C LYS A 298 16.55 -24.52 8.25
N ASP A 299 15.27 -24.16 8.17
CA ASP A 299 14.12 -25.03 8.40
C ASP A 299 13.42 -25.36 7.07
N ASN A 300 13.45 -26.63 6.69
CA ASN A 300 12.80 -27.12 5.48
C ASN A 300 11.27 -26.90 5.49
N ARG A 301 10.63 -26.79 6.66
CA ARG A 301 9.21 -26.47 6.78
C ARG A 301 8.93 -25.03 6.32
N GLU A 302 9.78 -24.08 6.69
CA GLU A 302 9.67 -22.68 6.25
C GLU A 302 9.97 -22.54 4.76
N LYS A 303 10.98 -23.25 4.24
CA LYS A 303 11.24 -23.35 2.80
C LYS A 303 10.00 -23.84 2.05
N LYS A 304 9.40 -24.96 2.50
CA LYS A 304 8.17 -25.50 1.91
C LYS A 304 7.00 -24.52 2.01
N ALA A 305 6.84 -23.84 3.14
CA ALA A 305 5.80 -22.83 3.30
C ALA A 305 5.98 -21.67 2.31
N LEU A 306 7.19 -21.16 2.12
CA LEU A 306 7.44 -20.13 1.11
C LEU A 306 7.12 -20.63 -0.31
N LEU A 307 7.57 -21.83 -0.68
CA LEU A 307 7.30 -22.41 -1.99
C LEU A 307 5.79 -22.57 -2.23
N THR A 308 5.05 -23.06 -1.24
CA THR A 308 3.58 -23.12 -1.30
C THR A 308 2.98 -21.72 -1.46
N CYS A 309 3.41 -20.74 -0.67
CA CYS A 309 2.97 -19.34 -0.83
C CYS A 309 3.20 -18.83 -2.27
N LEU A 310 4.36 -19.09 -2.87
CA LEU A 310 4.65 -18.69 -4.25
C LEU A 310 3.79 -19.40 -5.31
N GLN A 311 3.31 -20.61 -5.02
CA GLN A 311 2.35 -21.33 -5.88
C GLN A 311 0.94 -20.72 -5.82
N TYR A 312 0.55 -20.11 -4.70
CA TYR A 312 -0.72 -19.37 -4.59
C TYR A 312 -0.58 -17.95 -5.15
N TYR A 313 0.51 -17.26 -4.83
CA TYR A 313 0.83 -15.92 -5.33
C TYR A 313 1.78 -15.98 -6.54
N LYS A 314 1.33 -16.62 -7.61
CA LYS A 314 2.11 -16.96 -8.81
C LYS A 314 2.70 -15.78 -9.61
N ARG A 315 2.38 -14.54 -9.23
CA ARG A 315 3.01 -13.33 -9.78
C ARG A 315 4.13 -12.77 -8.92
N VAL A 316 4.31 -13.27 -7.70
CA VAL A 316 5.38 -12.83 -6.79
C VAL A 316 6.71 -13.36 -7.30
N TYR A 317 7.58 -12.46 -7.74
CA TYR A 317 8.90 -12.79 -8.24
C TYR A 317 10.04 -12.15 -7.45
N SER A 318 9.72 -11.48 -6.35
CA SER A 318 10.69 -10.87 -5.47
C SER A 318 10.18 -10.84 -4.03
N ILE A 319 11.01 -11.34 -3.13
CA ILE A 319 10.74 -11.42 -1.68
C ILE A 319 11.74 -10.61 -0.84
N VAL A 320 12.73 -10.02 -1.50
CA VAL A 320 13.74 -9.14 -0.93
C VAL A 320 14.04 -8.03 -1.95
N PRO A 321 14.30 -6.78 -1.53
CA PRO A 321 14.56 -5.63 -2.40
C PRO A 321 15.91 -5.74 -3.09
N LYS A 322 16.88 -6.39 -2.43
CA LYS A 322 18.24 -6.57 -2.90
C LYS A 322 18.32 -7.77 -3.86
N PRO A 323 19.31 -7.81 -4.76
CA PRO A 323 19.51 -8.94 -5.64
C PRO A 323 19.60 -10.25 -4.86
N LEU A 324 19.02 -11.33 -5.40
CA LEU A 324 19.00 -12.65 -4.75
C LEU A 324 20.39 -13.20 -4.38
N TRP A 325 21.50 -12.67 -4.92
CA TRP A 325 22.85 -13.14 -4.54
C TRP A 325 23.37 -12.51 -3.26
N SER A 326 22.82 -11.36 -2.82
CA SER A 326 23.20 -10.84 -1.51
C SER A 326 22.65 -11.71 -0.38
N HIS A 327 21.61 -12.51 -0.65
CA HIS A 327 20.97 -13.42 0.30
C HIS A 327 20.78 -14.77 -0.40
N PRO A 328 21.74 -15.71 -0.32
CA PRO A 328 21.65 -16.96 -1.07
C PRO A 328 20.48 -17.80 -0.53
N PHE A 329 19.32 -17.64 -1.15
CA PHE A 329 18.20 -18.54 -0.98
C PHE A 329 18.51 -19.87 -1.68
N ASP A 330 17.83 -20.92 -1.24
CA ASP A 330 17.85 -22.21 -1.89
C ASP A 330 17.49 -22.09 -3.39
N THR A 331 18.13 -22.91 -4.22
CA THR A 331 17.94 -22.93 -5.68
C THR A 331 16.49 -23.13 -6.08
N GLU A 332 15.69 -23.89 -5.31
CA GLU A 332 14.27 -24.09 -5.59
C GLU A 332 13.46 -22.79 -5.44
N ILE A 333 13.76 -21.97 -4.43
CA ILE A 333 13.10 -20.68 -4.20
C ILE A 333 13.46 -19.71 -5.33
N VAL A 334 14.75 -19.63 -5.67
CA VAL A 334 15.24 -18.78 -6.77
C VAL A 334 14.57 -19.18 -8.09
N TYR A 335 14.47 -20.48 -8.34
CA TYR A 335 13.80 -21.03 -9.52
C TYR A 335 12.30 -20.66 -9.54
N ALA A 336 11.57 -20.86 -8.44
CA ALA A 336 10.15 -20.51 -8.33
C ALA A 336 9.90 -19.02 -8.58
N LEU A 337 10.71 -18.13 -8.01
CA LEU A 337 10.61 -16.69 -8.24
C LEU A 337 10.87 -16.31 -9.71
N ARG A 338 11.84 -16.95 -10.36
CA ARG A 338 12.13 -16.74 -11.78
C ARG A 338 11.00 -17.23 -12.68
N MET A 339 10.40 -18.37 -12.38
CA MET A 339 9.22 -18.88 -13.09
C MET A 339 8.04 -17.89 -13.00
N ASN A 340 7.77 -17.38 -11.79
CA ASN A 340 6.76 -16.35 -11.57
C ASN A 340 7.08 -15.07 -12.37
N LYS A 341 8.36 -14.64 -12.40
CA LYS A 341 8.82 -13.46 -13.16
C LYS A 341 8.63 -13.61 -14.66
N ALA A 342 8.92 -14.80 -15.17
CA ALA A 342 8.81 -15.17 -16.57
C ALA A 342 7.34 -15.28 -17.04
N GLY A 343 6.38 -15.09 -16.11
CA GLY A 343 4.96 -15.00 -16.44
C GLY A 343 4.23 -16.34 -16.38
N GLN A 344 4.65 -17.27 -15.50
CA GLN A 344 4.02 -18.59 -15.33
C GLN A 344 2.47 -18.53 -15.31
N VAL A 345 1.88 -17.54 -14.64
CA VAL A 345 0.41 -17.32 -14.63
C VAL A 345 -0.18 -17.19 -16.03
N LEU A 346 0.48 -16.43 -16.90
CA LEU A 346 -0.02 -16.19 -18.26
C LEU A 346 0.22 -17.40 -19.16
N LEU A 347 1.28 -18.16 -18.90
CA LEU A 347 1.76 -19.22 -19.77
C LEU A 347 1.20 -20.59 -19.42
N VAL A 348 1.01 -20.89 -18.14
CA VAL A 348 0.57 -22.22 -17.66
C VAL A 348 -0.91 -22.20 -17.28
N ASP A 349 -1.37 -21.17 -16.54
CA ASP A 349 -2.75 -21.15 -16.03
C ASP A 349 -3.76 -20.51 -16.99
N GLY A 350 -3.30 -19.73 -17.97
CA GLY A 350 -4.16 -19.12 -18.99
C GLY A 350 -4.93 -20.15 -19.84
N GLY A 351 -4.45 -21.40 -19.90
CA GLY A 351 -5.09 -22.49 -20.64
C GLY A 351 -6.07 -23.35 -19.83
N THR A 352 -6.15 -23.22 -18.50
CA THR A 352 -6.90 -24.15 -17.63
C THR A 352 -8.19 -23.56 -17.06
N GLY A 353 -8.85 -22.64 -17.77
CA GLY A 353 -10.02 -21.91 -17.29
C GLY A 353 -11.13 -22.81 -16.73
N THR A 354 -11.28 -22.83 -15.41
CA THR A 354 -12.37 -23.47 -14.66
C THR A 354 -13.68 -22.67 -14.66
N SER A 355 -13.81 -21.64 -15.49
CA SER A 355 -15.01 -20.81 -15.52
C SER A 355 -15.22 -20.16 -16.88
N GLY A 356 -15.72 -20.92 -17.86
CA GLY A 356 -16.54 -20.44 -18.99
C GLY A 356 -15.97 -19.37 -19.96
N SER A 357 -14.81 -18.78 -19.72
CA SER A 357 -14.20 -17.79 -20.60
C SER A 357 -13.12 -18.44 -21.44
N THR A 358 -13.49 -18.71 -22.69
CA THR A 358 -12.63 -18.90 -23.88
C THR A 358 -11.12 -18.81 -23.65
N ASP A 359 -10.47 -19.97 -23.78
CA ASP A 359 -9.12 -20.19 -24.30
C ASP A 359 -8.27 -18.92 -24.49
N PHE A 360 -7.39 -18.60 -23.53
CA PHE A 360 -6.21 -17.77 -23.82
C PHE A 360 -5.21 -18.61 -24.65
N ASN A 361 -5.62 -19.04 -25.83
CA ASN A 361 -4.75 -19.66 -26.81
C ASN A 361 -3.99 -18.53 -27.53
N LEU A 362 -2.84 -18.16 -26.97
CA LEU A 362 -1.86 -17.33 -27.67
C LEU A 362 -1.49 -18.03 -28.99
N PRO A 363 -1.64 -17.38 -30.16
CA PRO A 363 -1.29 -17.98 -31.45
C PRO A 363 0.15 -18.53 -31.44
N LEU A 364 0.38 -19.71 -32.03
CA LEU A 364 1.72 -20.31 -32.12
C LEU A 364 2.78 -19.33 -32.68
N SER A 365 2.36 -18.40 -33.55
CA SER A 365 3.22 -17.35 -34.12
C SER A 365 3.78 -16.35 -33.11
N ILE A 366 3.12 -16.12 -31.96
CA ILE A 366 3.59 -15.14 -30.95
C ILE A 366 4.43 -15.77 -29.85
N TRP A 367 4.49 -17.10 -29.76
CA TRP A 367 5.24 -17.81 -28.73
C TRP A 367 6.74 -17.53 -28.71
N PRO A 368 7.46 -17.42 -29.85
CA PRO A 368 8.86 -17.03 -29.82
C PRO A 368 9.08 -15.68 -29.12
N THR A 369 8.19 -14.71 -29.37
CA THR A 369 8.22 -13.39 -28.72
C THR A 369 7.92 -13.48 -27.23
N VAL A 370 6.92 -14.29 -26.85
CA VAL A 370 6.53 -14.50 -25.45
C VAL A 370 7.65 -15.18 -24.67
N LEU A 371 8.26 -16.23 -25.21
CA LEU A 371 9.38 -16.95 -24.59
C LEU A 371 10.65 -16.10 -24.50
N LYS A 372 10.94 -15.33 -25.55
CA LYS A 372 12.06 -14.36 -25.51
C LYS A 372 11.83 -13.32 -24.41
N ARG A 373 10.63 -12.76 -24.30
CA ARG A 373 10.29 -11.81 -23.24
C ARG A 373 10.37 -12.46 -21.86
N ALA A 374 9.90 -13.70 -21.72
CA ALA A 374 9.98 -14.46 -20.47
C ALA A 374 11.45 -14.68 -20.04
N LEU A 375 12.33 -15.01 -20.98
CA LEU A 375 13.78 -15.12 -20.77
C LEU A 375 14.40 -13.77 -20.39
N ASP A 376 14.11 -12.71 -21.15
CA ASP A 376 14.63 -11.36 -20.88
C ASP A 376 14.19 -10.87 -19.48
N GLN A 377 12.96 -11.17 -19.09
CA GLN A 377 12.42 -10.82 -17.78
C GLN A 377 13.02 -11.65 -16.64
N SER A 378 13.24 -12.95 -16.84
CA SER A 378 13.84 -13.82 -15.82
C SER A 378 15.30 -13.45 -15.52
N LEU A 379 16.01 -12.92 -16.53
CA LEU A 379 17.40 -12.48 -16.44
C LEU A 379 17.56 -11.03 -15.98
N SER A 380 16.55 -10.18 -16.15
CA SER A 380 16.59 -8.79 -15.68
C SER A 380 16.48 -8.71 -14.16
N TYR A 381 17.29 -7.89 -13.48
CA TYR A 381 17.23 -7.68 -12.02
C TYR A 381 16.95 -6.22 -11.63
N THR A 382 16.52 -5.38 -12.57
CA THR A 382 16.25 -3.97 -12.26
C THR A 382 14.94 -3.81 -11.50
N HIS A 383 15.03 -3.24 -10.31
CA HIS A 383 13.92 -3.00 -9.41
C HIS A 383 13.79 -1.48 -9.17
N LYS A 384 12.76 -0.85 -9.75
CA LYS A 384 12.29 0.48 -9.37
C LYS A 384 10.97 0.30 -8.64
N ILE A 385 11.04 0.07 -7.33
CA ILE A 385 9.88 -0.42 -6.59
C ILE A 385 9.29 0.66 -5.70
N LEU A 386 10.13 1.41 -5.01
CA LEU A 386 9.70 2.44 -4.07
C LEU A 386 10.17 3.82 -4.57
N PRO A 387 9.34 4.87 -4.44
CA PRO A 387 9.69 6.21 -4.86
C PRO A 387 10.89 6.80 -4.08
N PHE A 388 11.27 6.19 -2.96
CA PHE A 388 12.41 6.60 -2.12
C PHE A 388 13.69 5.80 -2.39
N GLU A 389 13.62 4.66 -3.07
CA GLU A 389 14.81 3.85 -3.35
C GLU A 389 15.47 4.36 -4.64
N ARG A 390 16.70 4.89 -4.52
CA ARG A 390 17.54 5.16 -5.70
C ARG A 390 17.77 3.85 -6.44
N SER A 391 17.51 3.85 -7.74
CA SER A 391 17.69 2.69 -8.62
C SER A 391 19.14 2.23 -8.57
N LEU A 392 19.43 1.17 -7.83
CA LEU A 392 20.73 0.52 -7.87
C LEU A 392 20.75 -0.41 -9.10
N LEU A 393 21.44 0.02 -10.15
CA LEU A 393 21.71 -0.82 -11.31
C LEU A 393 22.81 -1.81 -10.93
N PHE A 394 22.46 -3.10 -10.84
CA PHE A 394 23.45 -4.16 -10.67
C PHE A 394 23.48 -5.04 -11.93
N THR A 395 24.69 -5.35 -12.39
CA THR A 395 24.92 -6.26 -13.50
C THR A 395 25.17 -7.69 -13.00
N ASN A 396 24.29 -8.59 -13.45
CA ASN A 396 24.56 -9.95 -13.96
C ASN A 396 24.77 -11.13 -13.00
N PRO A 397 23.90 -12.16 -13.05
CA PRO A 397 24.32 -13.55 -12.96
C PRO A 397 24.29 -14.19 -14.35
N ASN A 398 25.12 -15.21 -14.56
CA ASN A 398 25.12 -16.14 -15.71
C ASN A 398 23.96 -15.96 -16.71
N LYS A 399 24.23 -15.25 -17.81
CA LYS A 399 23.31 -15.07 -18.97
C LYS A 399 22.87 -16.39 -19.62
N ASN A 400 23.41 -17.53 -19.18
CA ASN A 400 23.25 -18.83 -19.81
C ASN A 400 22.25 -19.74 -19.08
N ASP A 401 21.64 -19.31 -17.97
CA ASP A 401 20.63 -20.14 -17.29
C ASP A 401 19.27 -20.06 -18.00
N VAL A 402 19.07 -21.00 -18.92
CA VAL A 402 17.84 -21.14 -19.74
C VAL A 402 16.84 -22.15 -19.14
N SER A 403 17.09 -22.68 -17.94
CA SER A 403 16.25 -23.70 -17.29
C SER A 403 14.77 -23.29 -17.22
N VAL A 404 14.52 -22.04 -16.82
CA VAL A 404 13.18 -21.42 -16.75
C VAL A 404 12.43 -21.48 -18.08
N VAL A 405 13.11 -21.23 -19.19
CA VAL A 405 12.48 -21.27 -20.53
C VAL A 405 12.16 -22.70 -20.93
N TYR A 406 13.06 -23.64 -20.65
CA TYR A 406 12.83 -25.05 -20.91
C TYR A 406 11.61 -25.58 -20.14
N ASP A 407 11.48 -25.24 -18.86
CA ASP A 407 10.36 -25.69 -18.05
C ASP A 407 9.05 -24.98 -18.36
N LEU A 408 9.09 -23.71 -18.78
CA LEU A 408 7.92 -23.02 -19.36
C LEU A 408 7.46 -23.67 -20.66
N LEU A 409 8.40 -24.12 -21.51
CA LEU A 409 8.07 -24.89 -22.71
C LEU A 409 7.47 -26.25 -22.35
N ARG A 410 8.12 -26.96 -21.42
CA ARG A 410 7.75 -28.32 -21.01
C ARG A 410 6.36 -28.40 -20.40
N ASN A 411 6.06 -27.46 -19.50
CA ASN A 411 4.79 -27.45 -18.76
C ASN A 411 3.77 -26.49 -19.38
N GLY A 412 4.16 -25.74 -20.42
CA GLY A 412 3.29 -24.81 -21.11
C GLY A 412 2.42 -25.48 -22.18
N PRO A 413 1.42 -24.74 -22.68
CA PRO A 413 0.45 -25.23 -23.66
C PRO A 413 1.07 -25.51 -25.02
N ILE A 414 2.31 -25.08 -25.31
CA ILE A 414 3.00 -25.43 -26.57
C ILE A 414 3.21 -26.93 -26.67
N ILE A 415 3.83 -27.57 -25.67
CA ILE A 415 4.05 -29.03 -25.73
C ILE A 415 2.72 -29.76 -25.68
N GLN A 416 1.74 -29.26 -24.92
CA GLN A 416 0.38 -29.84 -24.96
C GLN A 416 -0.26 -29.72 -26.35
N ALA A 417 -0.09 -28.61 -27.06
CA ALA A 417 -0.60 -28.39 -28.41
C ALA A 417 0.16 -29.20 -29.48
N ILE A 418 1.47 -29.40 -29.30
CA ILE A 418 2.28 -30.28 -30.17
C ILE A 418 1.94 -31.75 -29.91
N ALA A 419 1.75 -32.14 -28.65
CA ALA A 419 1.41 -33.51 -28.25
C ALA A 419 -0.03 -33.91 -28.59
N ASP A 420 -0.95 -32.93 -28.66
CA ASP A 420 -2.34 -33.15 -29.10
C ASP A 420 -2.73 -32.20 -30.26
N PRO A 421 -2.26 -32.48 -31.50
CA PRO A 421 -2.56 -31.67 -32.68
C PRO A 421 -4.05 -31.59 -33.01
N ARG A 422 -4.87 -32.48 -32.45
CA ARG A 422 -6.31 -32.59 -32.73
C ARG A 422 -7.15 -31.56 -31.97
N ARG A 423 -6.61 -30.90 -30.94
CA ARG A 423 -7.29 -29.81 -30.22
C ARG A 423 -7.27 -28.46 -30.94
N GLY A 424 -6.32 -28.23 -31.85
CA GLY A 424 -6.16 -26.95 -32.56
C GLY A 424 -7.06 -26.77 -33.80
N VAL A 425 -7.72 -27.83 -34.26
CA VAL A 425 -8.64 -27.74 -35.41
C VAL A 425 -10.05 -27.50 -34.89
N ASN A 426 -10.37 -26.22 -34.73
CA ASN A 426 -11.68 -25.70 -34.42
C ASN A 426 -12.72 -26.24 -35.44
N ARG A 427 -13.38 -27.37 -35.12
CA ARG A 427 -14.45 -28.01 -35.91
C ARG A 427 -15.78 -27.23 -35.83
N ASN A 428 -15.73 -25.91 -35.83
CA ASN A 428 -16.93 -25.05 -35.89
C ASN A 428 -17.16 -24.50 -37.30
N SER A 429 -17.08 -25.37 -38.31
CA SER A 429 -17.35 -25.00 -39.70
C SER A 429 -17.97 -26.13 -40.52
N SER A 430 -18.89 -26.92 -39.96
CA SER A 430 -19.83 -27.74 -40.74
C SER A 430 -20.79 -28.49 -39.82
N ASN A 431 -21.80 -27.78 -39.32
CA ASN A 431 -23.13 -28.35 -39.06
C ASN A 431 -24.14 -27.21 -39.06
N ILE A 432 -24.29 -26.61 -40.24
CA ILE A 432 -25.57 -25.99 -40.61
C ILE A 432 -26.54 -27.17 -40.73
N ILE A 433 -27.24 -27.47 -39.64
CA ILE A 433 -28.41 -28.34 -39.69
C ILE A 433 -29.46 -27.56 -40.48
N ILE A 434 -29.62 -27.96 -41.74
CA ILE A 434 -30.74 -27.58 -42.58
C ILE A 434 -31.99 -28.13 -41.89
N ASN A 435 -32.73 -27.23 -41.24
CA ASN A 435 -33.98 -27.53 -40.60
C ASN A 435 -35.06 -27.56 -41.70
N ASN A 436 -35.49 -28.75 -42.10
CA ASN A 436 -36.63 -28.94 -42.99
C ASN A 436 -37.58 -30.00 -42.44
N ASN A 437 -38.86 -29.61 -42.43
CA ASN A 437 -40.10 -30.39 -42.32
C ASN A 437 -40.65 -30.81 -40.94
N ASN A 438 -41.64 -30.01 -40.53
CA ASN A 438 -43.08 -30.33 -40.54
C ASN A 438 -43.62 -31.51 -39.71
N ASN A 439 -44.54 -31.13 -38.81
CA ASN A 439 -45.81 -31.75 -38.45
C ASN A 439 -45.81 -33.14 -37.78
N ASN A 440 -46.22 -33.17 -36.50
CA ASN A 440 -47.56 -33.71 -36.22
C ASN A 440 -48.13 -33.32 -34.84
N LYS A 441 -49.39 -32.89 -34.90
CA LYS A 441 -50.35 -32.67 -33.80
C LYS A 441 -50.52 -33.92 -32.94
N ARG A 442 -50.69 -33.76 -31.62
CA ARG A 442 -51.74 -34.48 -30.85
C ARG A 442 -52.03 -33.84 -29.49
N ASN A 443 -53.29 -33.43 -29.37
CA ASN A 443 -54.01 -32.97 -28.17
C ASN A 443 -54.16 -34.07 -27.11
N ARG A 444 -54.24 -33.65 -25.83
CA ARG A 444 -55.15 -34.11 -24.75
C ARG A 444 -54.47 -33.84 -23.40
N LYS A 445 -55.14 -33.51 -22.29
CA LYS A 445 -56.46 -32.96 -21.95
C LYS A 445 -56.31 -32.61 -20.46
N GLN A 446 -56.89 -31.49 -20.04
CA GLN A 446 -57.08 -31.14 -18.63
C GLN A 446 -57.81 -32.26 -17.86
N LYS A 447 -57.46 -32.44 -16.58
CA LYS A 447 -58.42 -32.85 -15.56
C LYS A 447 -58.07 -32.21 -14.21
N LEU A 448 -58.85 -31.17 -13.89
CA LEU A 448 -59.10 -30.68 -12.54
C LEU A 448 -59.92 -31.72 -11.77
N SER A 449 -59.59 -31.91 -10.49
CA SER A 449 -60.58 -32.22 -9.46
C SER A 449 -60.10 -31.64 -8.12
N LEU A 450 -60.86 -30.64 -7.66
CA LEU A 450 -61.00 -30.25 -6.26
C LEU A 450 -61.54 -31.44 -5.44
N ASP A 451 -61.13 -31.52 -4.18
CA ASP A 451 -61.96 -31.32 -2.97
C ASP A 451 -61.22 -31.93 -1.76
N SER A 452 -60.83 -31.08 -0.79
CA SER A 452 -61.52 -30.81 0.49
C SER A 452 -61.37 -32.00 1.47
N SER A 453 -60.94 -31.83 2.73
CA SER A 453 -61.49 -30.92 3.72
C SER A 453 -60.77 -31.14 5.07
N MET A 454 -60.76 -30.07 5.90
CA MET A 454 -60.91 -30.02 7.38
C MET A 454 -59.96 -30.89 8.25
N SER A 455 -59.36 -30.46 9.36
CA SER A 455 -59.85 -29.63 10.46
C SER A 455 -58.73 -29.42 11.49
N SER A 456 -58.75 -28.27 12.20
CA SER A 456 -58.38 -28.02 13.62
C SER A 456 -57.12 -28.69 14.23
N GLY A 457 -56.22 -28.02 14.95
CA GLY A 457 -56.26 -26.73 15.65
C GLY A 457 -55.22 -26.72 16.78
N SER A 458 -55.16 -25.59 17.50
CA SER A 458 -54.50 -25.32 18.80
C SER A 458 -52.98 -25.00 18.85
N LEU A 459 -52.71 -23.69 18.79
CA LEU A 459 -52.06 -22.81 19.80
C LEU A 459 -50.73 -23.17 20.52
N PRO A 460 -49.99 -22.14 21.00
CA PRO A 460 -48.53 -22.11 21.04
C PRO A 460 -47.94 -22.32 22.44
N ARG A 461 -46.65 -22.68 22.52
CA ARG A 461 -45.89 -22.66 23.78
C ARG A 461 -44.52 -21.98 23.68
N ARG A 462 -44.48 -20.82 24.34
CA ARG A 462 -43.45 -20.28 25.25
C ARG A 462 -42.03 -20.07 24.72
N SER A 463 -41.82 -18.79 24.37
CA SER A 463 -40.62 -17.99 24.63
C SER A 463 -40.13 -18.06 26.09
N ARG A 464 -38.82 -18.24 26.29
CA ARG A 464 -38.13 -18.05 27.58
C ARG A 464 -37.17 -16.87 27.44
N ARG A 465 -37.47 -15.76 28.13
CA ARG A 465 -36.56 -14.63 28.39
C ARG A 465 -35.61 -15.02 29.52
N LEU A 466 -34.33 -14.64 29.39
CA LEU A 466 -33.39 -14.49 30.50
C LEU A 466 -33.07 -13.00 30.64
N ARG A 467 -33.40 -12.43 31.81
CA ARG A 467 -32.89 -11.17 32.41
C ARG A 467 -31.78 -11.61 33.38
N SER A 468 -30.55 -11.10 33.27
CA SER A 468 -30.00 -9.89 33.90
C SER A 468 -30.06 -9.87 35.45
N HIS A 469 -28.90 -10.09 36.07
CA HIS A 469 -28.38 -9.53 37.34
C HIS A 469 -26.87 -9.33 37.05
N VAL A 470 -26.29 -8.12 37.06
CA VAL A 470 -25.97 -7.23 38.20
C VAL A 470 -25.29 -7.98 39.33
N GLU A 471 -23.95 -8.00 39.29
CA GLU A 471 -23.08 -7.31 40.25
C GLU A 471 -21.98 -6.58 39.46
#